data_AF-A0A562R1G2-F1
#
_entry.id   AF-A0A562R1G2-F1
#
_cell.length_a   1.000
_cell.length_b   1.000
_cell.length_c   1.000
_cell.angle_alpha   90.00
_cell.angle_beta   90.00
_cell.angle_gamma   90.00
#
_symmetry.space_group_name_H-M   'P 1'
#
loop_
_entity.id
_entity.type
_entity.pdbx_description
1 polymer ?
#
loop_
_entity_poly.entity_id
_entity_poly.type
_entity_poly.pdbx_seq_one_letter_code
_entity_poly.pdbx_strand_id
1 'polypeptide(L)'
;MGRTDFMEKLDAFMEKELIHSQFAWWEWDIRINRVICNDLKVTMLGYDPKDFTDVGYQAFTELLHPMDFERTMQAMRDHLENRAPLYQIDYRILKKDGTYTWYMDRGYAIDRDENNKPLRLRGIVVNLGLEMEEKAKDAGYLSQIRQRLPSPASGAEHIVTLCSVCQRFRIEELLWVRVPHEFDQAFPERISHGICPDCISTLYPEFD
;
A
#
# COMPACT_ATOMS: atom_id res chain seq x y z
N MET A 1 17.26 -28.62 -25.91
CA MET A 1 16.52 -27.49 -25.29
C MET A 1 17.57 -26.58 -24.68
N GLY A 2 17.88 -25.45 -25.32
CA GLY A 2 19.08 -24.65 -25.04
C GLY A 2 18.90 -23.73 -23.83
N ARG A 3 20.00 -23.43 -23.12
CA ARG A 3 20.05 -22.52 -21.97
C ARG A 3 19.39 -21.15 -22.24
N THR A 4 19.39 -20.71 -23.49
CA THR A 4 18.73 -19.47 -23.96
C THR A 4 17.20 -19.57 -23.94
N ASP A 5 16.62 -20.68 -24.42
CA ASP A 5 15.16 -20.91 -24.44
C ASP A 5 14.58 -21.03 -23.02
N PHE A 6 15.36 -21.55 -22.07
CA PHE A 6 14.97 -21.56 -20.65
C PHE A 6 14.96 -20.15 -20.04
N MET A 7 15.99 -19.33 -20.34
CA MET A 7 16.06 -17.96 -19.80
C MET A 7 14.98 -17.05 -20.39
N GLU A 8 14.70 -17.15 -21.70
CA GLU A 8 13.61 -16.39 -22.32
C GLU A 8 12.25 -16.73 -21.71
N LYS A 9 12.00 -18.02 -21.41
CA LYS A 9 10.77 -18.45 -20.72
C LYS A 9 10.71 -17.95 -19.28
N LEU A 10 11.84 -17.93 -18.59
CA LEU A 10 11.92 -17.42 -17.22
C LEU A 10 11.68 -15.91 -17.17
N ASP A 11 12.26 -15.15 -18.10
CA ASP A 11 12.07 -13.70 -18.19
C ASP A 11 10.61 -13.37 -18.48
N ALA A 12 9.99 -14.06 -19.45
CA ALA A 12 8.58 -13.88 -19.78
C ALA A 12 7.62 -14.28 -18.63
N PHE A 13 7.98 -15.31 -17.86
CA PHE A 13 7.24 -15.69 -16.66
C PHE A 13 7.35 -14.59 -15.59
N MET A 14 8.57 -14.17 -15.26
CA MET A 14 8.83 -13.14 -14.26
C MET A 14 8.12 -11.83 -14.60
N GLU A 15 8.13 -11.42 -15.87
CA GLU A 15 7.46 -10.20 -16.31
C GLU A 15 5.94 -10.27 -16.13
N LYS A 16 5.31 -11.43 -16.36
CA LYS A 16 3.89 -11.64 -16.07
C LYS A 16 3.58 -11.59 -14.58
N GLU A 17 4.40 -12.19 -13.73
CA GLU A 17 4.18 -12.17 -12.27
C GLU A 17 4.32 -10.75 -11.69
N LEU A 18 5.25 -9.95 -12.24
CA LEU A 18 5.41 -8.53 -11.89
C LEU A 18 4.13 -7.73 -12.18
N ILE A 19 3.49 -7.96 -13.34
CA ILE A 19 2.23 -7.30 -13.71
C ILE A 19 1.12 -7.60 -12.70
N HIS A 20 0.88 -8.89 -12.41
CA HIS A 20 -0.20 -9.29 -11.50
C HIS A 20 0.01 -8.78 -10.07
N SER A 21 1.27 -8.71 -9.64
CA SER A 21 1.63 -8.29 -8.30
C SER A 21 1.78 -6.76 -8.18
N GLN A 22 1.68 -6.02 -9.29
CA GLN A 22 1.94 -4.57 -9.37
C GLN A 22 3.36 -4.18 -8.93
N PHE A 23 4.33 -5.04 -9.20
CA PHE A 23 5.75 -4.80 -8.95
C PHE A 23 6.42 -4.30 -10.22
N ALA A 24 7.23 -3.27 -10.11
CA ALA A 24 8.10 -2.85 -11.19
C ALA A 24 9.53 -2.69 -10.67
N TRP A 25 10.51 -2.65 -11.56
CA TRP A 25 11.91 -2.48 -11.19
C TRP A 25 12.50 -1.23 -11.85
N TRP A 26 13.55 -0.72 -11.23
CA TRP A 26 14.33 0.39 -11.76
C TRP A 26 15.81 0.16 -11.51
N GLU A 27 16.63 0.76 -12.34
CA GLU A 27 18.06 0.87 -12.16
C GLU A 27 18.50 2.30 -12.44
N TRP A 28 19.38 2.84 -11.62
CA TRP A 28 19.93 4.18 -11.78
C TRP A 28 21.45 4.12 -11.85
N ASP A 29 22.01 4.56 -12.97
CA ASP A 29 23.43 4.85 -13.10
C ASP A 29 23.68 6.31 -12.69
N ILE A 30 24.30 6.49 -11.53
CA ILE A 30 24.54 7.80 -10.93
C ILE A 30 25.54 8.59 -11.78
N ARG A 31 26.50 7.92 -12.40
CA ARG A 31 27.64 8.55 -13.08
C ARG A 31 27.20 9.36 -14.29
N ILE A 32 26.19 8.86 -14.99
CA ILE A 32 25.62 9.47 -16.19
C ILE A 32 24.20 10.01 -15.95
N ASN A 33 23.71 9.94 -14.71
CA ASN A 33 22.33 10.25 -14.33
C ASN A 33 21.30 9.62 -15.27
N ARG A 34 21.36 8.29 -15.44
CA ARG A 34 20.45 7.55 -16.32
C ARG A 34 19.64 6.56 -15.51
N VAL A 35 18.33 6.69 -15.56
CA VAL A 35 17.37 5.74 -14.99
C VAL A 35 16.78 4.90 -16.10
N ILE A 36 16.80 3.59 -15.91
CA ILE A 36 16.04 2.62 -16.69
C ILE A 36 15.04 1.93 -15.77
N CYS A 37 13.89 1.56 -16.31
CA CYS A 37 12.89 0.77 -15.61
C CYS A 37 12.12 -0.07 -16.63
N ASN A 38 11.42 -1.10 -16.15
CA ASN A 38 10.45 -1.76 -17.03
C ASN A 38 9.23 -0.88 -17.29
N ASP A 39 8.60 -1.10 -18.44
CA ASP A 39 7.42 -0.37 -18.91
C ASP A 39 6.29 -0.33 -17.87
N LEU A 40 6.18 -1.39 -17.06
CA LEU A 40 5.19 -1.48 -16.00
C LEU A 40 5.26 -0.33 -15.00
N LYS A 41 6.47 0.15 -14.63
CA LYS A 41 6.64 1.26 -13.68
C LYS A 41 5.89 2.51 -14.12
N VAL A 42 5.91 2.75 -15.43
CA VAL A 42 5.43 3.97 -16.08
C VAL A 42 3.96 3.82 -16.48
N THR A 43 3.58 2.65 -17.00
CA THR A 43 2.19 2.35 -17.38
C THR A 43 1.25 2.28 -16.18
N MET A 44 1.72 1.81 -15.00
CA MET A 44 0.94 1.88 -13.75
C MET A 44 0.60 3.33 -13.33
N LEU A 45 1.39 4.31 -13.76
CA LEU A 45 1.13 5.74 -13.54
C LEU A 45 0.32 6.39 -14.69
N GLY A 46 0.01 5.63 -15.73
CA GLY A 46 -0.72 6.08 -16.92
C GLY A 46 0.13 6.82 -17.95
N TYR A 47 1.46 6.83 -17.83
CA TYR A 47 2.35 7.47 -18.80
C TYR A 47 2.75 6.49 -19.93
N ASP A 48 3.25 7.05 -21.04
CA ASP A 48 3.85 6.25 -22.12
C ASP A 48 5.30 5.91 -21.73
N PRO A 49 5.73 4.63 -21.76
CA PRO A 49 7.13 4.25 -21.49
C PRO A 49 8.17 5.03 -22.31
N LYS A 50 7.80 5.48 -23.52
CA LYS A 50 8.67 6.29 -24.38
C LYS A 50 9.03 7.64 -23.77
N ASP A 51 8.15 8.20 -22.95
CA ASP A 51 8.39 9.47 -22.25
C ASP A 51 9.44 9.32 -21.13
N PHE A 52 9.76 8.08 -20.74
CA PHE A 52 10.65 7.74 -19.63
C PHE A 52 11.87 6.91 -20.08
N THR A 53 12.18 6.92 -21.36
CA THR A 53 13.36 6.23 -21.90
C THR A 53 14.61 7.10 -21.72
N ASP A 54 15.62 6.56 -21.05
CA ASP A 54 16.92 7.22 -20.81
C ASP A 54 16.84 8.56 -20.08
N VAL A 55 15.88 8.69 -19.16
CA VAL A 55 15.68 9.89 -18.36
C VAL A 55 16.59 9.94 -17.12
N GLY A 56 16.78 11.13 -16.56
CA GLY A 56 17.38 11.30 -15.24
C GLY A 56 16.40 10.97 -14.11
N TYR A 57 16.90 10.85 -12.87
CA TYR A 57 16.04 10.59 -11.70
C TYR A 57 14.97 11.69 -11.51
N GLN A 58 15.24 12.90 -12.01
CA GLN A 58 14.35 14.05 -11.95
C GLN A 58 12.98 13.76 -12.55
N ALA A 59 12.92 12.97 -13.63
CA ALA A 59 11.67 12.60 -14.28
C ALA A 59 10.68 11.88 -13.34
N PHE A 60 11.19 11.21 -12.29
CA PHE A 60 10.35 10.60 -11.26
C PHE A 60 10.23 11.49 -10.01
N THR A 61 11.29 12.18 -9.59
CA THR A 61 11.24 12.99 -8.36
C THR A 61 10.39 14.25 -8.51
N GLU A 62 10.25 14.79 -9.72
CA GLU A 62 9.34 15.92 -10.01
C GLU A 62 7.86 15.53 -9.91
N LEU A 63 7.56 14.23 -10.01
CA LEU A 63 6.20 13.69 -9.85
C LEU A 63 5.87 13.39 -8.39
N LEU A 64 6.82 13.52 -7.46
CA LEU A 64 6.55 13.29 -6.04
C LEU A 64 5.55 14.30 -5.51
N HIS A 65 4.69 13.84 -4.61
CA HIS A 65 3.84 14.74 -3.86
C HIS A 65 4.71 15.72 -3.05
N PRO A 66 4.40 17.04 -3.00
CA PRO A 66 5.25 18.03 -2.35
C PRO A 66 5.62 17.72 -0.89
N MET A 67 4.67 17.17 -0.12
CA MET A 67 4.91 16.74 1.27
C MET A 67 5.83 15.52 1.41
N ASP A 68 6.02 14.75 0.34
CA ASP A 68 6.84 13.54 0.35
C ASP A 68 8.23 13.78 -0.24
N PHE A 69 8.42 14.89 -0.96
CA PHE A 69 9.67 15.19 -1.67
C PHE A 69 10.89 15.12 -0.74
N GLU A 70 10.90 15.92 0.34
CA GLU A 70 12.11 16.04 1.17
C GLU A 70 12.45 14.73 1.89
N ARG A 71 11.45 14.00 2.41
CA ARG A 71 11.69 12.71 3.07
C ARG A 71 12.20 11.64 2.10
N THR A 72 11.70 11.62 0.87
CA THR A 72 12.16 10.70 -0.18
C THR A 72 13.59 11.02 -0.59
N MET A 73 13.91 12.30 -0.81
CA MET A 73 15.26 12.73 -1.14
C MET A 73 16.24 12.47 0.00
N GLN A 74 15.83 12.66 1.26
CA GLN A 74 16.66 12.36 2.41
C GLN A 74 16.95 10.86 2.53
N ALA A 75 15.95 9.99 2.35
CA ALA A 75 16.15 8.55 2.36
C ALA A 75 17.16 8.09 1.28
N MET A 76 17.09 8.68 0.09
CA MET A 76 18.07 8.41 -0.98
C MET A 76 19.47 8.90 -0.58
N ARG A 77 19.59 10.12 -0.03
CA ARG A 77 20.88 10.66 0.45
C ARG A 77 21.49 9.77 1.53
N ASP A 78 20.68 9.33 2.50
CA ASP A 78 21.14 8.44 3.57
C ASP A 78 21.68 7.12 3.02
N HIS A 79 21.04 6.57 1.99
CA HIS A 79 21.55 5.38 1.32
C HIS A 79 22.86 5.65 0.55
N LEU A 80 22.92 6.76 -0.20
CA LEU A 80 24.10 7.14 -0.97
C LEU A 80 25.33 7.44 -0.08
N GLU A 81 25.09 7.98 1.11
CA GLU A 81 26.12 8.32 2.10
C GLU A 81 26.40 7.17 3.08
N ASN A 82 25.89 5.96 2.79
CA ASN A 82 26.07 4.76 3.61
C ASN A 82 25.54 4.89 5.06
N ARG A 83 24.66 5.85 5.34
CA ARG A 83 23.93 5.95 6.61
C ARG A 83 22.81 4.93 6.72
N ALA A 84 22.29 4.46 5.58
CA ALA A 84 21.30 3.40 5.50
C ALA A 84 21.77 2.28 4.53
N PRO A 85 21.67 0.99 4.92
CA PRO A 85 22.10 -0.12 4.08
C PRO A 85 21.22 -0.30 2.83
N LEU A 86 19.97 0.17 2.89
CA LEU A 86 19.00 0.13 1.81
C LEU A 86 18.33 1.50 1.68
N TYR A 87 17.96 1.85 0.45
CA TYR A 87 16.95 2.88 0.22
C TYR A 87 15.57 2.23 0.43
N GLN A 88 14.77 2.78 1.33
CA GLN A 88 13.41 2.29 1.61
C GLN A 88 12.50 3.46 1.98
N ILE A 89 11.39 3.60 1.27
CA ILE A 89 10.44 4.69 1.47
C ILE A 89 9.08 4.35 0.86
N ASP A 90 8.00 4.84 1.47
CA ASP A 90 6.68 4.87 0.84
C ASP A 90 6.36 6.30 0.45
N TYR A 91 6.00 6.61 -0.80
CA TYR A 91 5.70 7.98 -1.24
C TYR A 91 4.51 8.05 -2.17
N ARG A 92 3.89 9.22 -2.25
CA ARG A 92 2.89 9.52 -3.27
C ARG A 92 3.56 10.05 -4.52
N ILE A 93 3.13 9.55 -5.67
CA ILE A 93 3.60 9.95 -6.99
C ILE A 93 2.42 10.30 -7.90
N LEU A 94 2.60 11.34 -8.72
CA LEU A 94 1.58 11.93 -9.57
C LEU A 94 1.35 11.06 -10.81
N LYS A 95 0.12 10.57 -10.98
CA LYS A 95 -0.33 9.91 -12.20
C LYS A 95 -0.61 10.92 -13.30
N LYS A 96 -0.64 10.45 -14.56
CA LYS A 96 -0.97 11.27 -15.73
C LYS A 96 -2.37 11.91 -15.66
N ASP A 97 -3.30 11.30 -14.92
CA ASP A 97 -4.66 11.82 -14.70
C ASP A 97 -4.73 12.97 -13.67
N GLY A 98 -3.61 13.36 -13.07
CA GLY A 98 -3.51 14.44 -12.08
C GLY A 98 -3.77 14.01 -10.64
N THR A 99 -4.08 12.73 -10.39
CA THR A 99 -4.26 12.19 -9.04
C THR A 99 -2.97 11.54 -8.52
N TYR A 100 -2.84 11.42 -7.20
CA TYR A 100 -1.69 10.78 -6.57
C TYR A 100 -1.99 9.32 -6.21
N THR A 101 -1.01 8.44 -6.39
CA THR A 101 -1.05 7.06 -5.88
C THR A 101 0.15 6.79 -4.97
N TRP A 102 0.02 5.82 -4.06
CA TRP A 102 1.07 5.41 -3.13
C TRP A 102 1.95 4.32 -3.72
N TYR A 103 3.26 4.51 -3.68
CA TYR A 103 4.27 3.50 -4.01
C TYR A 103 5.11 3.18 -2.78
N MET A 104 5.42 1.90 -2.56
CA MET A 104 6.58 1.48 -1.75
C MET A 104 7.76 1.32 -2.68
N ASP A 105 8.92 1.85 -2.29
CA ASP A 105 10.17 1.76 -3.04
C ASP A 105 11.27 1.17 -2.17
N ARG A 106 12.02 0.22 -2.73
CA ARG A 106 13.19 -0.39 -2.08
C ARG A 106 14.31 -0.55 -3.08
N GLY A 107 15.49 -0.03 -2.74
CA GLY A 107 16.67 -0.10 -3.59
C GLY A 107 17.96 -0.37 -2.82
N TYR A 108 18.97 -0.83 -3.55
CA TYR A 108 20.30 -1.10 -3.04
C TYR A 108 21.37 -0.81 -4.10
N ALA A 109 22.58 -0.50 -3.66
CA ALA A 109 23.72 -0.33 -4.55
C ALA A 109 24.18 -1.68 -5.14
N ILE A 110 24.29 -1.76 -6.47
CA ILE A 110 24.80 -2.94 -7.20
C ILE A 110 26.25 -2.75 -7.66
N ASP A 111 26.76 -1.53 -7.62
CA ASP A 111 28.14 -1.18 -7.98
C ASP A 111 28.63 -0.02 -7.11
N ARG A 112 29.91 -0.05 -6.73
CA ARG A 112 30.54 0.91 -5.81
C ARG A 112 31.98 1.20 -6.22
N ASP A 113 32.46 2.40 -5.96
CA ASP A 113 33.86 2.76 -6.18
C ASP A 113 34.81 2.26 -5.07
N GLU A 114 36.10 2.56 -5.21
CA GLU A 114 37.16 2.19 -4.25
C GLU A 114 36.93 2.81 -2.85
N ASN A 115 36.17 3.91 -2.75
CA ASN A 115 35.81 4.57 -1.51
C ASN A 115 34.44 4.10 -0.96
N ASN A 116 33.91 3.00 -1.50
CA ASN A 116 32.61 2.43 -1.16
C ASN A 116 31.42 3.36 -1.45
N LYS A 117 31.57 4.32 -2.38
CA LYS A 117 30.47 5.18 -2.82
C LYS A 117 29.64 4.49 -3.90
N PRO A 118 28.30 4.47 -3.82
CA PRO A 118 27.45 3.89 -4.86
C PRO A 118 27.68 4.53 -6.24
N LEU A 119 27.80 3.68 -7.26
CA LEU A 119 27.88 4.08 -8.67
C LEU A 119 26.60 3.72 -9.43
N ARG A 120 25.99 2.58 -9.10
CA ARG A 120 24.71 2.12 -9.67
C ARG A 120 23.82 1.56 -8.57
N LEU A 121 22.54 1.89 -8.65
CA LEU A 121 21.50 1.38 -7.75
C LEU A 121 20.49 0.58 -8.56
N ARG A 122 19.89 -0.41 -7.91
CA ARG A 122 18.74 -1.15 -8.44
C ARG A 122 17.68 -1.26 -7.36
N GLY A 123 16.42 -1.23 -7.77
CA GLY A 123 15.32 -1.36 -6.83
C GLY A 123 14.05 -1.89 -7.46
N ILE A 124 13.07 -2.07 -6.59
CA ILE A 124 11.71 -2.42 -6.93
C ILE A 124 10.75 -1.36 -6.38
N VAL A 125 9.65 -1.16 -7.08
CA VAL A 125 8.50 -0.39 -6.62
C VAL A 125 7.26 -1.27 -6.61
N VAL A 126 6.39 -1.03 -5.65
CA VAL A 126 5.08 -1.70 -5.54
C VAL A 126 4.01 -0.63 -5.48
N ASN A 127 3.02 -0.72 -6.37
CA ASN A 127 1.86 0.16 -6.32
C ASN A 127 0.93 -0.27 -5.17
N LEU A 128 0.80 0.59 -4.16
CA LEU A 128 -0.06 0.40 -2.99
C LEU A 128 -1.42 1.10 -3.14
N GLY A 129 -1.75 1.62 -4.32
CA GLY A 129 -2.94 2.44 -4.54
C GLY A 129 -4.24 1.77 -4.08
N LEU A 130 -4.49 0.53 -4.50
CA LEU A 130 -5.70 -0.21 -4.12
C LEU A 130 -5.78 -0.44 -2.61
N GLU A 131 -4.70 -0.89 -1.98
CA GLU A 131 -4.67 -1.14 -0.53
C GLU A 131 -4.89 0.15 0.28
N MET A 132 -4.32 1.26 -0.17
CA MET A 132 -4.47 2.55 0.52
C MET A 132 -5.86 3.15 0.32
N GLU A 133 -6.48 2.95 -0.86
CA GLU A 133 -7.87 3.31 -1.10
C GLU A 133 -8.83 2.49 -0.25
N GLU A 134 -8.61 1.19 -0.10
CA GLU A 134 -9.39 0.32 0.80
C GLU A 134 -9.26 0.76 2.26
N LYS A 135 -8.03 0.94 2.75
CA LYS A 135 -7.79 1.45 4.11
C LYS A 135 -8.43 2.82 4.34
N ALA A 136 -8.38 3.71 3.35
CA ALA A 136 -9.03 5.02 3.44
C ALA A 136 -10.56 4.92 3.47
N LYS A 137 -11.16 4.01 2.69
CA LYS A 137 -12.60 3.72 2.72
C LYS A 137 -13.02 3.16 4.07
N ASP A 138 -12.27 2.21 4.61
CA ASP A 138 -12.54 1.60 5.91
C ASP A 138 -12.43 2.63 7.04
N ALA A 139 -11.37 3.43 7.05
CA ALA A 139 -11.21 4.52 8.03
C ALA A 139 -12.36 5.54 7.95
N GLY A 140 -12.78 5.91 6.73
CA GLY A 140 -13.93 6.77 6.50
C GLY A 140 -15.25 6.17 6.99
N TYR A 141 -15.48 4.88 6.71
CA TYR A 141 -16.66 4.14 7.16
C TYR A 141 -16.72 4.06 8.69
N LEU A 142 -15.60 3.73 9.33
CA LEU A 142 -15.45 3.72 10.79
C LEU A 142 -15.72 5.09 11.41
N SER A 143 -15.24 6.17 10.78
CA SER A 143 -15.54 7.53 11.22
C SER A 143 -17.04 7.87 11.14
N GLN A 144 -17.74 7.41 10.10
CA GLN A 144 -19.19 7.62 9.97
C GLN A 144 -19.97 6.84 11.04
N ILE A 145 -19.58 5.60 11.33
CA ILE A 145 -20.16 4.83 12.44
C ILE A 145 -19.93 5.57 13.75
N ARG A 146 -18.71 6.07 14.01
CA ARG A 146 -18.38 6.83 15.23
C ARG A 146 -19.28 8.05 15.44
N GLN A 147 -19.64 8.78 14.38
CA GLN A 147 -20.54 9.93 14.48
C GLN A 147 -21.99 9.55 14.77
N ARG A 148 -22.42 8.34 14.36
CA ARG A 148 -23.77 7.81 14.61
C ARG A 148 -23.90 7.11 15.96
N LEU A 149 -22.79 6.65 16.53
CA LEU A 149 -22.78 6.10 17.88
C LEU A 149 -23.16 7.20 18.89
N PRO A 150 -24.08 6.93 19.83
CA PRO A 150 -24.47 7.90 20.85
C PRO A 150 -23.24 8.32 21.66
N SER A 151 -23.08 9.64 21.84
CA SER A 151 -21.95 10.17 22.61
C SER A 151 -22.08 9.78 24.10
N PRO A 152 -20.97 9.54 24.81
CA PRO A 152 -21.00 9.20 26.25
C PRO A 152 -21.56 10.29 27.16
N ALA A 153 -21.95 11.46 26.63
CA ALA A 153 -22.52 12.56 27.40
C ALA A 153 -23.95 12.29 27.92
N SER A 154 -24.61 11.19 27.52
CA SER A 154 -25.97 10.83 27.99
C SER A 154 -26.01 9.88 29.19
N GLY A 155 -24.88 9.64 29.88
CA GLY A 155 -24.89 9.09 31.25
C GLY A 155 -25.20 7.59 31.38
N ALA A 156 -25.00 6.80 30.33
CA ALA A 156 -25.03 5.34 30.44
C ALA A 156 -23.80 4.72 29.76
N GLU A 157 -23.13 3.83 30.50
CA GLU A 157 -22.09 2.92 30.01
C GLU A 157 -22.71 1.92 29.02
N HIS A 158 -22.97 2.35 27.78
CA HIS A 158 -23.55 1.47 26.78
C HIS A 158 -22.45 0.62 26.13
N ILE A 159 -22.27 -0.58 26.67
CA ILE A 159 -21.51 -1.67 26.04
C ILE A 159 -22.30 -2.16 24.82
N VAL A 160 -21.65 -2.18 23.66
CA VAL A 160 -22.21 -2.69 22.41
C VAL A 160 -21.90 -4.17 22.29
N THR A 161 -22.91 -5.02 22.05
CA THR A 161 -22.68 -6.45 21.78
C THR A 161 -22.43 -6.71 20.30
N LEU A 162 -21.20 -7.07 19.96
CA LEU A 162 -20.78 -7.47 18.63
C LEU A 162 -20.98 -8.97 18.43
N CYS A 163 -21.57 -9.36 17.30
CA CYS A 163 -21.71 -10.76 16.96
C CYS A 163 -20.36 -11.36 16.56
N SER A 164 -19.89 -12.37 17.29
CA SER A 164 -18.62 -13.07 17.05
C SER A 164 -18.59 -13.82 15.72
N VAL A 165 -19.74 -14.07 15.10
CA VAL A 165 -19.87 -14.85 13.86
C VAL A 165 -19.86 -13.94 12.62
N CYS A 166 -20.76 -12.95 12.58
CA CYS A 166 -20.94 -12.11 11.39
C CYS A 166 -20.43 -10.68 11.54
N GLN A 167 -19.88 -10.33 12.71
CA GLN A 167 -19.37 -8.99 13.04
C GLN A 167 -20.45 -7.90 12.88
N ARG A 168 -21.69 -8.20 13.29
CA ARG A 168 -22.80 -7.24 13.34
C ARG A 168 -23.14 -6.85 14.77
N PHE A 169 -23.48 -5.59 14.98
CA PHE A 169 -24.08 -5.13 16.24
C PHE A 169 -25.34 -4.30 15.97
N ARG A 170 -26.19 -4.17 16.99
CA ARG A 170 -27.47 -3.47 16.91
C ARG A 170 -27.30 -2.02 17.36
N ILE A 171 -27.66 -1.07 16.50
CA ILE A 171 -27.63 0.38 16.82
C ILE A 171 -28.98 0.83 17.40
N GLU A 172 -30.09 0.34 16.85
CA GLU A 172 -31.48 0.65 17.26
C GLU A 172 -32.37 -0.59 17.07
N GLU A 173 -33.66 -0.52 17.46
CA GLU A 173 -34.58 -1.67 17.42
C GLU A 173 -34.64 -2.37 16.06
N LEU A 174 -34.40 -1.68 14.95
CA LEU A 174 -34.51 -2.24 13.60
C LEU A 174 -33.21 -2.17 12.77
N LEU A 175 -32.09 -1.71 13.36
CA LEU A 175 -30.86 -1.47 12.59
C LEU A 175 -29.68 -2.31 13.11
N TRP A 176 -29.29 -3.30 12.32
CA TRP A 176 -28.06 -4.08 12.48
C TRP A 176 -26.99 -3.59 11.49
N VAL A 177 -25.81 -3.26 12.01
CA VAL A 177 -24.68 -2.79 11.19
C VAL A 177 -23.53 -3.77 11.29
N ARG A 178 -22.99 -4.15 10.13
CA ARG A 178 -21.77 -4.96 10.03
C ARG A 178 -20.57 -4.05 10.15
N VAL A 179 -19.59 -4.45 10.95
CA VAL A 179 -18.32 -3.74 11.12
C VAL A 179 -17.14 -4.60 10.66
N PRO A 180 -16.03 -3.96 10.26
CA PRO A 180 -14.79 -4.66 9.97
C PRO A 180 -14.14 -5.19 11.27
N HIS A 181 -13.24 -6.16 11.17
CA HIS A 181 -12.72 -6.90 12.33
C HIS A 181 -11.89 -6.02 13.28
N GLU A 182 -11.29 -4.96 12.75
CA GLU A 182 -10.50 -3.95 13.44
C GLU A 182 -11.35 -3.08 14.39
N PHE A 183 -12.68 -3.15 14.28
CA PHE A 183 -13.60 -2.41 15.15
C PHE A 183 -13.43 -2.82 16.62
N ASP A 184 -13.17 -4.10 16.90
CA ASP A 184 -12.93 -4.60 18.26
C ASP A 184 -11.68 -3.96 18.88
N GLN A 185 -10.60 -3.87 18.11
CA GLN A 185 -9.34 -3.28 18.53
C GLN A 185 -9.43 -1.77 18.74
N ALA A 186 -10.29 -1.09 17.99
CA ALA A 186 -10.48 0.35 18.10
C ALA A 186 -11.27 0.75 19.37
N PHE A 187 -12.08 -0.15 19.95
CA PHE A 187 -12.97 0.16 21.08
C PHE A 187 -13.08 -0.97 22.13
N PRO A 188 -11.96 -1.52 22.64
CA PRO A 188 -11.96 -2.75 23.44
C PRO A 188 -12.74 -2.63 24.76
N GLU A 189 -12.83 -1.44 25.35
CA GLU A 189 -13.54 -1.22 26.62
C GLU A 189 -15.06 -1.03 26.46
N ARG A 190 -15.56 -1.05 25.22
CA ARG A 190 -16.96 -0.74 24.90
C ARG A 190 -17.67 -1.86 24.14
N ILE A 191 -16.99 -2.98 23.94
CA ILE A 191 -17.49 -4.10 23.14
C ILE A 191 -17.63 -5.33 24.03
N SER A 192 -18.80 -5.94 24.01
CA SER A 192 -19.00 -7.32 24.44
C SER A 192 -19.25 -8.20 23.24
N HIS A 193 -18.94 -9.49 23.35
CA HIS A 193 -19.12 -10.46 22.27
C HIS A 193 -20.33 -11.36 22.53
N GLY A 194 -21.12 -11.61 21.48
CA GLY A 194 -22.30 -12.49 21.52
C GLY A 194 -22.60 -13.11 20.16
N ILE A 195 -23.78 -13.71 19.98
CA ILE A 195 -24.24 -14.20 18.67
C ILE A 195 -25.58 -13.51 18.36
N CYS A 196 -25.72 -12.89 17.18
CA CYS A 196 -26.96 -12.23 16.81
C CYS A 196 -28.06 -13.25 16.48
N PRO A 197 -29.36 -12.88 16.58
CA PRO A 197 -30.48 -13.79 16.31
C PRO A 197 -30.35 -14.53 14.98
N ASP A 198 -30.05 -13.84 13.88
CA ASP A 198 -29.86 -14.47 12.56
C ASP A 198 -28.80 -15.59 12.57
N CYS A 199 -27.67 -15.37 13.27
CA CYS A 199 -26.61 -16.36 13.39
C CYS A 199 -26.98 -17.47 14.36
N ILE A 200 -27.76 -17.19 15.42
CA ILE A 200 -28.29 -18.22 16.32
C ILE A 200 -29.23 -19.14 15.54
N SER A 201 -30.24 -18.62 14.84
CA SER A 201 -31.18 -19.40 14.03
C SER A 201 -30.49 -20.25 12.96
N THR A 202 -29.38 -19.75 12.41
CA THR A 202 -28.61 -20.48 11.39
C THR A 202 -27.72 -21.57 12.00
N LEU A 203 -27.05 -21.29 13.13
CA LEU A 203 -26.08 -22.21 13.74
C LEU A 203 -26.73 -23.22 14.70
N TYR A 204 -27.87 -22.86 15.27
CA TYR A 204 -28.58 -23.57 16.32
C TYR A 204 -30.10 -23.56 16.05
N PRO A 205 -30.56 -24.13 14.92
CA PRO A 205 -31.96 -24.10 14.52
C PRO A 205 -32.90 -24.83 15.50
N GLU A 206 -32.37 -25.65 16.40
CA GLU A 206 -33.12 -26.35 17.44
C GLU A 206 -33.57 -25.47 18.62
N PHE A 207 -33.11 -24.20 18.68
CA PHE A 207 -33.47 -23.24 19.72
C PHE A 207 -34.40 -22.12 19.23
N ASP A 208 -34.91 -22.22 18.00
CA ASP A 208 -35.82 -21.25 17.35
C ASP A 208 -37.30 -21.65 17.50
#